data_AF-A0A5J5IGB7-F1
#
_entry.id   AF-A0A5J5IGB7-F1
#
_cell.length_a   1.000
_cell.length_b   1.000
_cell.length_c   1.000
_cell.angle_alpha   90.00
_cell.angle_beta   90.00
_cell.angle_gamma   90.00
#
_symmetry.space_group_name_H-M   'P 1'
#
loop_
_entity.id
_entity.type
_entity.pdbx_description
1 polymer ?
#
loop_
_entity_poly.entity_id
_entity_poly.type
_entity_poly.pdbx_seq_one_letter_code
_entity_poly.pdbx_strand_id
1 'polypeptide(L)'
;MLLISNQLTGIKTQEQCSLWLLQLHNWHQIHKGTLLEESFNTFRNDYCNTHKGLHQAYTLIINALLHLFSYLNDSEIPSTTNRLESFFKHLKQKLLLHSGLLLEAKRNFIKWYLHFKNNPSK
;
A
#
# COMPACT_ATOMS: atom_id res chain seq x y z
N MET A 1 -9.25 0.13 -13.90
CA MET A 1 -8.37 0.00 -12.71
C MET A 1 -7.21 -0.95 -12.89
N LEU A 2 -7.43 -2.25 -13.12
CA LEU A 2 -6.33 -3.24 -13.15
C LEU A 2 -5.17 -2.83 -14.08
N LEU A 3 -5.50 -2.42 -15.31
CA LEU A 3 -4.51 -1.98 -16.29
C LEU A 3 -3.69 -0.77 -15.81
N ILE A 4 -4.35 0.24 -15.25
CA ILE A 4 -3.72 1.47 -14.72
C ILE A 4 -2.81 1.13 -13.53
N SER A 5 -3.27 0.23 -12.66
CA SER A 5 -2.48 -0.23 -11.51
C SER A 5 -1.23 -0.99 -11.92
N ASN A 6 -1.29 -1.80 -12.98
CA ASN A 6 -0.13 -2.58 -13.44
C ASN A 6 0.96 -1.70 -14.06
N GLN A 7 0.61 -0.52 -14.58
CA GLN A 7 1.59 0.42 -15.12
C GLN A 7 2.43 1.09 -14.03
N LEU A 8 1.92 1.12 -12.78
CA LEU A 8 2.51 1.85 -11.67
C LEU A 8 3.96 1.44 -11.39
N THR A 9 4.25 0.14 -11.49
CA THR A 9 5.58 -0.43 -11.24
C THR A 9 6.61 -0.08 -12.31
N GLY A 10 6.17 0.45 -13.46
CA GLY A 10 7.02 0.81 -14.58
C GLY A 10 7.45 2.27 -14.63
N ILE A 11 6.92 3.13 -13.74
CA ILE A 11 7.14 4.58 -13.78
C ILE A 11 8.53 4.90 -13.21
N LYS A 12 9.36 5.57 -14.01
CA LYS A 12 10.74 5.93 -13.67
C LYS A 12 11.06 7.40 -13.83
N THR A 13 10.19 8.18 -14.48
CA THR A 13 10.42 9.61 -14.73
C THR A 13 9.19 10.45 -14.36
N GLN A 14 9.41 11.75 -14.18
CA GLN A 14 8.35 12.70 -13.83
C GLN A 14 7.33 12.88 -14.96
N GLU A 15 7.77 12.77 -16.22
CA GLU A 15 6.89 12.80 -17.39
C GLU A 15 5.96 11.59 -17.40
N GLN A 16 6.50 10.39 -17.14
CA GLN A 16 5.70 9.16 -17.05
C GLN A 16 4.69 9.24 -15.90
N CYS A 17 5.09 9.79 -14.75
CA CYS A 17 4.20 10.07 -13.63
C CYS A 17 3.04 10.99 -14.05
N SER A 18 3.36 12.09 -14.73
CA SER A 18 2.37 13.08 -15.18
C SER A 18 1.37 12.48 -16.17
N LEU A 19 1.85 11.70 -17.14
CA LEU A 19 1.02 10.97 -18.09
C LEU A 19 0.11 9.94 -17.39
N TRP A 20 0.64 9.23 -16.40
CA TRP A 20 -0.13 8.25 -15.63
C TRP A 20 -1.22 8.92 -14.78
N LEU A 21 -0.94 10.08 -14.16
CA LEU A 21 -1.94 10.86 -13.42
C LEU A 21 -3.08 11.31 -14.34
N LEU A 22 -2.76 11.76 -15.55
CA LEU A 22 -3.76 12.12 -16.55
C LEU A 22 -4.62 10.91 -16.96
N GLN A 23 -4.00 9.75 -17.15
CA GLN A 23 -4.72 8.50 -17.45
C GLN A 23 -5.64 8.08 -16.29
N LEU A 24 -5.17 8.16 -15.05
CA LEU A 24 -5.98 7.89 -13.86
C LEU A 24 -7.17 8.84 -13.76
N HIS A 25 -6.95 10.13 -13.99
CA HIS A 25 -8.01 11.14 -14.01
C HIS A 25 -9.06 10.83 -15.08
N ASN A 26 -8.64 10.58 -16.32
CA ASN A 26 -9.55 10.27 -17.43
C ASN A 26 -10.34 8.98 -17.17
N TRP A 27 -9.67 7.95 -16.64
CA TRP A 27 -10.33 6.72 -16.24
C TRP A 27 -11.40 6.98 -15.18
N HIS A 28 -11.08 7.78 -14.15
CA HIS A 28 -12.05 8.14 -13.13
C HIS A 28 -13.26 8.87 -13.73
N GLN A 29 -13.07 9.83 -14.64
CA GLN A 29 -14.19 10.53 -15.28
C GLN A 29 -15.13 9.58 -16.03
N ILE A 30 -14.56 8.59 -16.73
CA ILE A 30 -15.36 7.59 -17.46
C ILE A 30 -16.09 6.64 -16.50
N HIS A 31 -15.45 6.24 -15.40
CA HIS A 31 -15.95 5.18 -14.52
C HIS A 31 -16.59 5.68 -13.22
N LYS A 32 -16.72 6.99 -13.04
CA LYS A 32 -17.30 7.61 -11.83
C LYS A 32 -18.70 7.07 -11.53
N GLY A 33 -19.52 6.86 -12.55
CA GLY A 33 -20.86 6.29 -12.40
C GLY A 33 -20.83 4.88 -11.79
N THR A 34 -19.93 4.01 -12.27
CA THR A 34 -19.75 2.65 -11.74
C THR A 34 -19.13 2.66 -10.34
N LEU A 35 -18.27 3.64 -10.03
CA LEU A 35 -17.68 3.77 -8.69
C LEU A 35 -18.69 4.19 -7.62
N LEU A 36 -19.66 5.03 -8.00
CA LEU A 36 -20.74 5.51 -7.13
C LEU A 36 -21.98 4.60 -7.16
N GLU A 37 -21.92 3.48 -7.87
CA GLU A 37 -23.02 2.53 -7.90
C GLU A 37 -23.19 1.90 -6.51
N GLU A 38 -24.39 2.05 -5.96
CA GLU A 38 -24.76 1.52 -4.66
C GLU A 38 -25.82 0.42 -4.81
N SER A 39 -25.60 -0.69 -4.11
CA SER A 39 -26.55 -1.78 -3.98
C SER A 39 -27.09 -1.82 -2.56
N PHE A 40 -28.39 -2.07 -2.44
CA PHE A 40 -29.03 -2.29 -1.16
C PHE A 40 -28.58 -3.64 -0.57
N ASN A 41 -28.07 -3.60 0.66
CA ASN A 41 -27.61 -4.76 1.39
C ASN A 41 -28.67 -5.19 2.39
N THR A 42 -29.42 -6.23 2.03
CA THR A 42 -30.52 -6.78 2.82
C THR A 42 -30.09 -7.29 4.20
N PHE A 43 -28.83 -7.71 4.38
CA PHE A 43 -28.33 -8.23 5.65
C PHE A 43 -28.06 -7.15 6.70
N ARG A 44 -27.67 -5.94 6.27
CA ARG A 44 -27.36 -4.81 7.17
C ARG A 44 -28.43 -3.72 7.14
N ASN A 45 -29.41 -3.84 6.25
CA ASN A 45 -30.44 -2.83 6.01
C ASN A 45 -29.82 -1.45 5.68
N ASP A 46 -28.75 -1.46 4.86
CA ASP A 46 -27.98 -0.29 4.44
C ASP A 46 -27.70 -0.30 2.93
N TYR A 47 -27.30 0.85 2.38
CA TYR A 47 -26.74 0.93 1.03
C TYR A 47 -25.23 0.74 1.11
N CYS A 48 -24.68 -0.03 0.17
CA CYS A 48 -23.25 -0.21 0.08
C CYS A 48 -22.79 -0.14 -1.37
N ASN A 49 -21.57 0.34 -1.58
CA ASN A 49 -20.96 0.37 -2.91
C ASN A 49 -21.01 -1.03 -3.55
N THR A 50 -21.58 -1.13 -4.74
CA THR A 50 -21.75 -2.38 -5.50
C THR A 50 -20.39 -3.02 -5.77
N HIS A 51 -19.41 -2.21 -6.17
CA HIS A 51 -18.06 -2.66 -6.53
C HIS A 51 -17.05 -2.36 -5.43
N LYS A 52 -17.24 -2.95 -4.24
CA LYS A 52 -16.39 -2.67 -3.04
C LYS A 52 -14.89 -2.78 -3.32
N GLY A 53 -14.45 -3.83 -4.01
CA GLY A 53 -13.03 -4.02 -4.33
C GLY A 53 -12.48 -2.95 -5.27
N LEU A 54 -13.27 -2.54 -6.26
CA LEU A 54 -12.91 -1.45 -7.17
C LEU A 54 -12.77 -0.12 -6.42
N HIS A 55 -13.75 0.18 -5.57
CA HIS A 55 -13.76 1.39 -4.75
C HIS A 55 -12.56 1.40 -3.79
N GLN A 56 -12.30 0.30 -3.08
CA GLN A 56 -11.15 0.19 -2.18
C GLN A 56 -9.81 0.37 -2.90
N ALA A 57 -9.62 -0.27 -4.06
CA ALA A 57 -8.39 -0.13 -4.84
C ALA A 57 -8.19 1.32 -5.32
N TYR A 58 -9.26 1.96 -5.79
CA TYR A 58 -9.22 3.36 -6.19
C TYR A 58 -8.88 4.28 -5.01
N THR A 59 -9.61 4.16 -3.89
CA THR A 59 -9.35 4.96 -2.69
C THR A 59 -7.93 4.77 -2.15
N LEU A 60 -7.41 3.53 -2.16
CA LEU A 60 -6.04 3.25 -1.75
C LEU A 60 -5.02 4.03 -2.58
N ILE A 61 -5.19 4.01 -3.92
CA ILE A 61 -4.31 4.75 -4.84
C ILE A 61 -4.41 6.25 -4.57
N ILE A 62 -5.63 6.80 -4.51
CA ILE A 62 -5.85 8.24 -4.29
C ILE A 62 -5.22 8.72 -2.98
N ASN A 63 -5.42 7.97 -1.88
CA ASN A 63 -4.85 8.32 -0.59
C ASN A 63 -3.31 8.23 -0.60
N ALA A 64 -2.73 7.34 -1.40
CA ALA A 64 -1.29 7.18 -1.52
C ALA A 64 -0.64 8.20 -2.47
N LEU A 65 -1.40 8.89 -3.35
CA LEU A 65 -0.86 9.74 -4.42
C LEU A 65 0.21 10.72 -3.96
N LEU A 66 0.06 11.31 -2.77
CA LEU A 66 1.01 12.28 -2.22
C LEU A 66 2.44 11.72 -2.11
N HIS A 67 2.57 10.44 -1.80
CA HIS A 67 3.85 9.77 -1.53
C HIS A 67 4.18 8.66 -2.54
N LEU A 68 3.27 8.35 -3.45
CA LEU A 68 3.38 7.21 -4.36
C LEU A 68 4.61 7.27 -5.26
N PHE A 69 5.05 8.48 -5.60
CA PHE A 69 6.16 8.75 -6.51
C PHE A 69 7.34 9.48 -5.85
N SER A 70 7.44 9.48 -4.51
CA SER A 70 8.52 10.18 -3.80
C SER A 70 9.93 9.71 -4.21
N TYR A 71 10.06 8.44 -4.62
CA TYR A 71 11.32 7.87 -5.14
C TYR A 71 11.83 8.52 -6.43
N LEU A 72 11.00 9.28 -7.16
CA LEU A 72 11.43 10.03 -8.34
C LEU A 72 12.26 11.27 -7.97
N ASN A 73 12.03 11.82 -6.77
CA ASN A 73 12.69 13.04 -6.29
C ASN A 73 13.79 12.76 -5.28
N ASP A 74 13.75 11.61 -4.61
CA ASP A 74 14.68 11.22 -3.56
C ASP A 74 15.23 9.82 -3.84
N SER A 75 16.52 9.74 -4.13
CA SER A 75 17.21 8.49 -4.45
C SER A 75 17.43 7.58 -3.23
N GLU A 76 17.27 8.10 -2.00
CA GLU A 76 17.30 7.29 -0.78
C GLU A 76 15.99 6.50 -0.59
N ILE A 77 14.91 6.93 -1.25
CA ILE A 77 13.62 6.23 -1.23
C ILE A 77 13.59 5.22 -2.39
N PRO A 78 13.55 3.90 -2.10
CA PRO A 78 13.49 2.89 -3.16
C PRO A 78 12.11 2.89 -3.84
N SER A 79 12.10 2.60 -5.14
CA SER A 79 10.87 2.44 -5.94
C SER A 79 10.07 1.17 -5.63
N THR A 80 10.62 0.25 -4.83
CA THR A 80 9.97 -1.02 -4.47
C THR A 80 10.04 -1.26 -2.96
N THR A 81 9.06 -1.99 -2.44
CA THR A 81 8.98 -2.40 -1.04
C THR A 81 9.83 -3.63 -0.71
N ASN A 82 10.59 -4.16 -1.66
CA ASN A 82 11.39 -5.40 -1.52
C ASN A 82 12.27 -5.41 -0.26
N ARG A 83 12.91 -4.27 0.04
CA ARG A 83 13.76 -4.13 1.24
C ARG A 83 12.94 -4.27 2.53
N LEU A 84 11.77 -3.63 2.58
CA LEU A 84 10.85 -3.70 3.72
C LEU A 84 10.26 -5.11 3.86
N GLU A 85 9.82 -5.72 2.75
CA GLU A 85 9.26 -7.08 2.76
C GLU A 85 10.27 -8.11 3.25
N SER A 86 11.51 -8.05 2.75
CA SER A 86 12.61 -8.90 3.23
C SER A 86 12.87 -8.68 4.72
N PHE A 87 12.94 -7.43 5.16
CA PHE A 87 13.11 -7.09 6.57
C PHE A 87 12.01 -7.67 7.46
N PHE A 88 10.74 -7.45 7.10
CA PHE A 88 9.60 -7.95 7.86
C PHE A 88 9.47 -9.48 7.78
N LYS A 89 9.87 -10.11 6.69
CA LYS A 89 9.95 -11.57 6.58
C LYS A 89 10.90 -12.12 7.65
N HIS A 90 12.10 -11.57 7.77
CA HIS A 90 13.07 -11.99 8.80
C HIS A 90 12.57 -11.71 10.22
N LEU A 91 11.95 -10.55 10.46
CA LEU A 91 11.35 -10.24 11.76
C LEU A 91 10.26 -11.25 12.13
N LYS A 92 9.32 -11.52 11.22
CA LYS A 92 8.21 -12.46 11.44
C LYS A 92 8.73 -13.87 11.71
N GLN A 93 9.73 -14.33 10.98
CA GLN A 93 10.36 -15.64 11.22
C GLN A 93 10.92 -15.75 12.63
N LYS A 94 11.67 -14.74 13.10
CA LYS A 94 12.22 -14.75 14.46
C LYS A 94 11.13 -14.64 15.52
N LEU A 95 10.10 -13.83 15.30
CA LEU A 95 8.97 -13.72 16.21
C LEU A 95 8.17 -15.02 16.31
N LEU A 96 8.06 -15.77 15.21
CA LEU A 96 7.35 -17.05 15.14
C LEU A 96 8.02 -18.14 15.98
N LEU A 97 9.35 -18.13 16.09
CA LEU A 97 10.10 -19.00 17.02
C LEU A 97 9.73 -18.72 18.49
N HIS A 98 9.19 -17.54 18.77
CA HIS A 98 8.77 -17.10 20.09
C HIS A 98 7.24 -16.91 20.17
N SER A 99 6.48 -17.76 19.45
CA SER A 99 5.01 -17.67 19.36
C SER A 99 4.30 -17.70 20.72
N GLY A 100 4.88 -18.39 21.71
CA GLY A 100 4.41 -18.49 23.10
C GLY A 100 4.61 -17.24 23.97
N LEU A 101 5.23 -16.18 23.45
CA LEU A 101 5.36 -14.92 24.20
C LEU A 101 4.00 -14.24 24.40
N LEU A 102 3.83 -13.67 25.60
CA LEU A 102 2.77 -12.71 25.90
C LEU A 102 2.88 -11.49 24.97
N LEU A 103 1.76 -10.81 24.74
CA LEU A 103 1.68 -9.67 23.81
C LEU A 103 2.71 -8.57 24.16
N GLU A 104 2.90 -8.29 25.44
CA GLU A 104 3.87 -7.30 25.90
C GLU A 104 5.31 -7.69 25.58
N ALA A 105 5.67 -8.96 25.82
CA ALA A 105 6.98 -9.49 25.46
C ALA A 105 7.21 -9.48 23.94
N LYS A 106 6.16 -9.73 23.13
CA LYS A 106 6.23 -9.58 21.65
C LYS A 106 6.51 -8.12 21.24
N ARG A 107 5.86 -7.14 21.89
CA ARG A 107 6.12 -5.72 21.64
C ARG A 107 7.56 -5.35 21.99
N ASN A 108 8.04 -5.80 23.15
CA ASN A 108 9.41 -5.56 23.58
C ASN A 108 10.43 -6.23 22.66
N PHE A 109 10.16 -7.45 22.21
CA PHE A 109 10.97 -8.14 21.20
C PHE A 109 11.10 -7.32 19.92
N ILE A 110 9.99 -6.80 19.37
CA ILE A 110 10.01 -5.96 18.16
C ILE A 110 10.83 -4.70 18.39
N LYS A 111 10.64 -4.00 19.52
CA LYS A 111 11.41 -2.78 19.87
C LYS A 111 12.91 -3.06 19.90
N TRP A 112 13.33 -4.11 20.62
CA TRP A 112 14.74 -4.49 20.70
C TRP A 112 15.29 -4.94 19.34
N TYR A 113 14.52 -5.70 18.56
CA TYR A 113 14.92 -6.09 17.22
C TYR A 113 15.18 -4.87 16.32
N LEU A 114 14.28 -3.89 16.32
CA LEU A 114 14.47 -2.63 15.59
C LEU A 114 15.70 -1.87 16.08
N HIS A 115 15.89 -1.78 17.41
CA HIS A 115 17.03 -1.10 18.01
C HIS A 115 18.37 -1.69 17.54
N PHE A 116 18.53 -3.01 17.62
CA PHE A 116 19.76 -3.69 17.18
C PHE A 116 19.97 -3.65 15.67
N LYS A 117 18.89 -3.61 14.88
CA LYS A 117 18.99 -3.49 13.42
C LYS A 117 19.38 -2.08 12.96
N ASN A 118 18.94 -1.06 13.68
CA ASN A 118 19.28 0.34 13.37
C ASN A 118 20.64 0.75 13.93
N ASN A 119 21.11 0.09 15.00
CA ASN A 119 22.41 0.33 15.62
C ASN A 119 23.25 -0.96 15.58
N PRO A 120 23.77 -1.36 14.41
CA PRO A 120 24.70 -2.48 14.37
C PRO A 120 25.92 -2.12 15.22
N SER A 121 26.21 -2.95 16.23
CA SER A 121 27.47 -2.87 16.97
C SER A 121 28.62 -2.93 15.96
N LYS A 122 29.44 -1.88 15.93
CA LYS A 122 30.64 -1.77 15.09
C LYS A 122 31.60 -2.92 15.32
#